data_AF-A0A183AEG1-F1
#
_entry.id   AF-A0A183AEG1-F1
#
_cell.length_a   1.000
_cell.length_b   1.000
_cell.length_c   1.000
_cell.angle_alpha   90.00
_cell.angle_beta   90.00
_cell.angle_gamma   90.00
#
_symmetry.space_group_name_H-M   'P 1'
#
loop_
_entity.id
_entity.type
_entity.pdbx_description
1 polymer ?
#
loop_
_entity_poly.entity_id
_entity_poly.type
_entity_poly.pdbx_seq_one_letter_code
_entity_poly.pdbx_strand_id
1 'polypeptide(L)'
;LAIVGADALLNNGYVLARIGTAQVANLISAIAHAPTLVCAETYKFWERAHSDAFEYNEIGDPDDIWRGPRGPMADPNVGIPGCGPVWCTSTDQLPNLQNWRSNAKLRLLHLVYDVLPPELVTAVVTEKGILPTTSVPVVLRVKQATSIPV
;
A
#
# COMPACT_ATOMS: atom_id res chain seq x y z
N LEU A 1 13.22 10.04 10.80
CA LEU A 1 12.35 8.96 11.29
C LEU A 1 11.09 8.98 10.44
N ALA A 2 10.70 7.83 9.90
CA ALA A 2 9.47 7.69 9.13
C ALA A 2 8.56 6.65 9.78
N ILE A 3 7.26 6.92 9.77
CA ILE A 3 6.25 6.04 10.36
C ILE A 3 5.26 5.70 9.25
N VAL A 4 5.03 4.40 9.04
CA VAL A 4 4.13 3.88 8.01
C VAL A 4 3.09 3.00 8.68
N GLY A 5 1.82 3.20 8.36
CA GLY A 5 0.76 2.26 8.74
C GLY A 5 0.75 1.06 7.81
N ALA A 6 0.58 -0.14 8.36
CA ALA A 6 0.41 -1.35 7.57
C ALA A 6 -1.03 -1.85 7.57
N ASP A 7 -1.44 -2.37 6.41
CA ASP A 7 -2.72 -3.04 6.19
C ASP A 7 -2.62 -4.52 6.54
N ALA A 8 -1.46 -5.14 6.26
CA ALA A 8 -1.14 -6.49 6.73
C ALA A 8 0.38 -6.69 6.90
N LEU A 9 0.74 -7.65 7.75
CA LEU A 9 2.12 -8.12 7.93
C LEU A 9 2.20 -9.59 7.55
N LEU A 10 3.01 -9.90 6.54
CA LEU A 10 3.15 -11.24 5.99
C LEU A 10 4.11 -12.08 6.84
N ASN A 11 3.94 -13.40 6.79
CA ASN A 11 4.72 -14.36 7.59
C ASN A 11 6.22 -14.33 7.26
N ASN A 12 6.59 -13.94 6.03
CA ASN A 12 7.98 -13.73 5.60
C ASN A 12 8.57 -12.36 6.03
N GLY A 13 7.80 -11.55 6.78
CA GLY A 13 8.22 -10.24 7.27
C GLY A 13 7.96 -9.08 6.30
N TYR A 14 7.41 -9.36 5.11
CA TYR A 14 6.98 -8.30 4.19
C TYR A 14 5.77 -7.55 4.74
N VAL A 15 5.69 -6.27 4.41
CA VAL A 15 4.63 -5.37 4.88
C VAL A 15 3.73 -5.02 3.71
N LEU A 16 2.44 -5.27 3.85
CA LEU A 16 1.44 -4.79 2.91
C LEU A 16 0.97 -3.40 3.36
N ALA A 17 1.09 -2.41 2.50
CA ALA A 17 0.62 -1.06 2.74
C ALA A 17 0.15 -0.42 1.43
N ARG A 18 -0.30 0.83 1.45
CA ARG A 18 -0.75 1.53 0.23
C ARG A 18 0.36 1.60 -0.84
N ILE A 19 -0.05 1.63 -2.10
CA ILE A 19 0.85 1.78 -3.26
C ILE A 19 1.83 2.96 -3.08
N GLY A 20 3.12 2.75 -3.34
CA GLY A 20 4.16 3.77 -3.23
C GLY A 20 4.86 3.84 -1.87
N THR A 21 4.36 3.13 -0.86
CA THR A 21 5.01 3.07 0.47
C THR A 21 6.40 2.41 0.41
N ALA A 22 6.60 1.38 -0.41
CA ALA A 22 7.90 0.74 -0.61
C ALA A 22 8.92 1.72 -1.22
N GLN A 23 8.49 2.51 -2.20
CA GLN A 23 9.33 3.52 -2.84
C GLN A 23 9.75 4.62 -1.85
N VAL A 24 8.80 5.12 -1.05
CA VAL A 24 9.09 6.15 -0.03
C VAL A 24 10.05 5.60 1.03
N ALA A 25 9.84 4.38 1.52
CA ALA A 25 10.74 3.75 2.48
C ALA A 25 12.16 3.55 1.90
N ASN A 26 12.27 3.15 0.63
CA ASN A 26 13.56 2.99 -0.03
C ASN A 26 14.31 4.33 -0.13
N LEU A 27 13.64 5.41 -0.53
CA LEU A 27 14.24 6.74 -0.62
C LEU A 27 14.72 7.24 0.75
N ILE A 28 13.93 7.02 1.80
CA ILE A 28 14.27 7.42 3.17
C ILE A 28 15.47 6.62 3.69
N SER A 29 15.52 5.32 3.41
CA SER A 29 16.64 4.46 3.78
C SER A 29 17.92 4.85 3.04
N ALA A 30 17.83 5.08 1.72
CA ALA A 30 18.97 5.34 0.85
C ALA A 30 19.57 6.75 1.01
N ILE A 31 18.72 7.79 1.12
CA ILE A 31 19.18 9.19 1.12
C ILE A 31 19.28 9.73 2.53
N ALA A 32 18.24 9.55 3.34
CA ALA A 32 18.13 10.16 4.64
C ALA A 32 18.72 9.29 5.78
N HIS A 33 19.07 8.03 5.48
CA HIS A 33 19.55 7.04 6.45
C HIS A 33 18.72 7.00 7.74
N ALA A 34 17.41 7.21 7.58
CA ALA A 34 16.50 7.32 8.71
C ALA A 34 15.71 6.01 8.89
N PRO A 35 15.43 5.61 10.14
CA PRO A 35 14.66 4.40 10.41
C PRO A 35 13.20 4.58 10.01
N THR A 36 12.63 3.48 9.54
CA THR A 36 11.25 3.30 9.10
C THR A 36 10.55 2.36 10.10
N LEU A 37 9.60 2.91 10.84
CA LEU A 37 8.78 2.17 11.78
C LEU A 37 7.43 1.84 11.14
N VAL A 38 7.03 0.58 11.25
CA VAL A 38 5.74 0.11 10.74
C VAL A 38 4.78 -0.07 11.91
N CYS A 39 3.67 0.65 11.90
CA CYS A 39 2.62 0.51 12.90
C CYS A 39 1.57 -0.46 12.39
N ALA A 40 1.39 -1.58 13.10
CA ALA A 40 0.33 -2.54 12.82
C ALA A 40 -0.09 -3.29 14.08
N GLU A 41 -1.37 -3.59 14.15
CA GLU A 41 -1.96 -4.42 15.19
C GLU A 41 -1.73 -5.91 14.91
N THR A 42 -1.64 -6.75 15.96
CA THR A 42 -1.35 -8.20 15.77
C THR A 42 -2.44 -8.96 15.02
N TYR A 43 -3.67 -8.43 14.95
CA TYR A 43 -4.74 -9.07 14.17
C TYR A 43 -4.51 -8.99 12.66
N LYS A 44 -3.71 -8.01 12.19
CA LYS A 44 -3.34 -7.83 10.76
C LYS A 44 -2.20 -8.75 10.32
N PHE A 45 -1.68 -9.58 11.21
CA PHE A 45 -0.65 -10.54 10.86
C PHE A 45 -1.28 -11.65 10.02
N TRP A 46 -0.66 -11.95 8.89
CA TRP A 46 -1.17 -12.87 7.89
C TRP A 46 -0.20 -14.03 7.68
N GLU A 47 -0.74 -15.26 7.71
CA GLU A 47 0.03 -16.50 7.59
C GLU A 47 0.64 -16.73 6.20
N ARG A 48 0.10 -16.08 5.17
CA ARG A 48 0.64 -16.17 3.81
C ARG A 48 1.93 -15.36 3.67
N ALA A 49 2.74 -15.76 2.69
CA ALA A 49 3.99 -15.12 2.35
C ALA A 49 4.03 -14.91 0.84
N HIS A 50 3.98 -13.65 0.43
CA HIS A 50 4.12 -13.21 -0.96
C HIS A 50 5.24 -12.18 -1.01
N SER A 51 6.03 -12.21 -2.08
CA SER A 51 7.19 -11.33 -2.27
C SER A 51 6.95 -10.19 -3.24
N ASP A 52 5.80 -10.20 -3.94
CA ASP A 52 5.47 -9.29 -5.02
C ASP A 52 4.07 -8.71 -4.83
N ALA A 53 3.86 -7.48 -5.30
CA ALA A 53 2.61 -6.75 -5.23
C ALA A 53 1.58 -7.18 -6.29
N PHE A 54 1.91 -8.08 -7.23
CA PHE A 54 0.96 -8.54 -8.26
C PHE A 54 0.16 -9.79 -7.87
N GLU A 55 0.63 -10.58 -6.91
CA GLU A 55 0.00 -11.87 -6.59
C GLU A 55 -1.30 -11.70 -5.79
N TYR A 56 -1.24 -10.89 -4.74
CA TYR A 56 -2.38 -10.57 -3.87
C TYR A 56 -2.51 -9.07 -3.72
N ASN A 57 -3.36 -8.49 -4.57
CA ASN A 57 -3.64 -7.06 -4.56
C ASN A 57 -5.10 -6.79 -4.89
N GLU A 58 -5.55 -5.61 -4.52
CA GLU A 58 -6.83 -5.07 -4.94
C GLU A 58 -6.61 -4.23 -6.21
N ILE A 59 -7.46 -4.47 -7.21
CA ILE A 59 -7.49 -3.68 -8.43
C ILE A 59 -8.41 -2.49 -8.17
N GLY A 60 -7.81 -1.30 -8.14
CA GLY A 60 -8.52 -0.04 -8.06
C GLY A 60 -9.21 0.31 -9.38
N ASP A 61 -10.05 1.34 -9.36
CA ASP A 61 -10.67 1.85 -10.58
C ASP A 61 -9.57 2.43 -11.50
N PRO A 62 -9.41 1.92 -12.74
CA PRO A 62 -8.43 2.45 -13.69
C PRO A 62 -8.75 3.89 -14.12
N ASP A 63 -10.00 4.32 -14.01
CA ASP A 63 -10.37 5.68 -14.39
C ASP A 63 -9.87 6.72 -13.37
N ASP A 64 -9.59 6.34 -12.13
CA ASP A 64 -9.02 7.24 -11.12
C ASP A 64 -7.65 7.80 -11.55
N ILE A 65 -6.90 7.07 -12.39
CA ILE A 65 -5.56 7.48 -12.90
C ILE A 65 -5.65 8.78 -13.72
N TRP A 66 -6.72 8.95 -14.51
CA TRP A 66 -6.87 10.12 -15.39
C TRP A 66 -7.89 11.13 -14.87
N ARG A 67 -8.89 10.68 -14.09
CA ARG A 67 -9.87 11.57 -13.44
C ARG A 67 -9.26 12.39 -12.30
N GLY A 68 -8.22 11.87 -11.66
CA GLY A 68 -7.66 12.45 -10.45
C GLY A 68 -8.43 12.08 -9.18
N PRO A 69 -8.07 12.65 -8.02
CA PRO A 69 -8.70 12.33 -6.74
C PRO A 69 -10.22 12.50 -6.81
N ARG A 70 -10.97 11.51 -6.32
CA ARG A 70 -12.44 11.61 -6.19
C ARG A 70 -12.76 12.77 -5.26
N GLY A 71 -13.28 13.83 -5.84
CA GLY A 71 -13.73 15.00 -5.08
C GLY A 71 -14.92 14.69 -4.19
N PRO A 72 -15.34 15.65 -3.36
CA PRO A 72 -16.61 15.60 -2.63
C PRO A 72 -17.86 15.71 -3.53
N MET A 73 -17.73 15.47 -4.84
CA MET A 73 -18.81 15.65 -5.81
C MET A 73 -19.80 14.48 -5.77
N ALA A 74 -21.06 14.79 -6.09
CA ALA A 74 -22.16 13.83 -6.09
C ALA A 74 -22.12 12.84 -7.28
N ASP A 75 -21.43 13.18 -8.38
CA ASP A 75 -21.23 12.29 -9.53
C ASP A 75 -19.87 11.58 -9.41
N PRO A 76 -19.84 10.23 -9.25
CA PRO A 76 -18.60 9.45 -9.18
C PRO A 76 -17.72 9.52 -10.44
N ASN A 77 -18.26 10.06 -11.54
CA ASN A 77 -17.57 10.12 -12.83
C ASN A 77 -16.86 11.44 -13.14
N VAL A 78 -17.03 12.44 -12.29
CA VAL A 78 -16.44 13.76 -12.48
C VAL A 78 -15.35 13.96 -11.43
N GLY A 79 -14.09 14.00 -11.89
CA GLY A 79 -12.95 14.42 -11.05
C GLY A 79 -13.10 15.87 -10.60
N ILE A 80 -12.30 16.32 -9.61
CA ILE A 80 -12.39 17.71 -9.15
C ILE A 80 -12.01 18.65 -10.32
N PRO A 81 -12.87 19.62 -10.70
CA PRO A 81 -12.55 20.58 -11.75
C PRO A 81 -11.26 21.34 -11.42
N GLY A 82 -10.25 21.26 -12.29
CA GLY A 82 -8.96 21.92 -12.10
C GLY A 82 -7.96 21.20 -11.18
N CYS A 83 -8.24 19.95 -10.79
CA CYS A 83 -7.30 19.08 -10.08
C CYS A 83 -7.23 17.76 -10.84
N GLY A 84 -6.25 17.61 -11.73
CA GLY A 84 -5.95 16.30 -12.31
C GLY A 84 -5.40 15.31 -11.27
N PRO A 85 -4.83 14.16 -11.71
CA PRO A 85 -4.12 13.22 -10.82
C PRO A 85 -2.91 13.83 -10.10
N VAL A 86 -2.50 15.03 -10.51
CA VAL A 86 -1.56 15.90 -9.83
C VAL A 86 -2.33 17.17 -9.48
N TRP A 87 -1.94 17.87 -8.41
CA TRP A 87 -2.37 19.25 -8.13
C TRP A 87 -1.90 20.19 -9.27
N CYS A 88 -2.46 20.05 -10.47
CA CYS A 88 -2.13 20.82 -11.66
C CYS A 88 -3.21 21.86 -11.89
N THR A 89 -2.81 23.12 -11.80
CA THR A 89 -3.64 24.33 -11.80
C THR A 89 -4.09 24.78 -13.21
N SER A 90 -3.89 23.98 -14.25
CA SER A 90 -4.31 24.32 -15.62
C SER A 90 -5.07 23.17 -16.29
N THR A 91 -6.27 23.48 -16.76
CA THR A 91 -7.20 22.58 -17.45
C THR A 91 -6.77 22.17 -18.86
N ASP A 92 -5.75 22.82 -19.44
CA ASP A 92 -5.45 22.72 -20.87
C ASP A 92 -4.48 21.60 -21.27
N GLN A 93 -3.83 20.91 -20.31
CA GLN A 93 -2.89 19.80 -20.60
C GLN A 93 -3.12 18.56 -19.73
N LEU A 94 -4.37 18.13 -19.59
CA LEU A 94 -4.63 16.80 -19.02
C LEU A 94 -4.42 15.75 -20.10
N PRO A 95 -3.63 14.68 -19.84
CA PRO A 95 -3.55 13.55 -20.77
C PRO A 95 -4.95 12.95 -20.93
N ASN A 96 -5.55 13.14 -22.10
CA ASN A 96 -6.93 12.73 -22.35
C ASN A 96 -7.02 11.22 -22.56
N LEU A 97 -7.08 10.49 -21.46
CA LEU A 97 -7.27 9.04 -21.40
C LEU A 97 -8.76 8.66 -21.31
N GLN A 98 -9.70 9.58 -21.53
CA GLN A 98 -11.15 9.31 -21.40
C GLN A 98 -11.62 8.10 -22.22
N ASN A 99 -11.10 7.95 -23.44
CA ASN A 99 -11.48 6.90 -24.37
C ASN A 99 -10.49 5.73 -24.40
N TRP A 100 -9.73 5.52 -23.33
CA TRP A 100 -8.68 4.49 -23.27
C TRP A 100 -9.18 3.08 -23.63
N ARG A 101 -10.43 2.76 -23.26
CA ARG A 101 -11.10 1.48 -23.55
C ARG A 101 -11.31 1.22 -25.04
N SER A 102 -11.33 2.25 -25.88
CA SER A 102 -11.49 2.12 -27.33
C SER A 102 -10.21 1.63 -28.03
N ASN A 103 -9.05 1.78 -27.38
CA ASN A 103 -7.78 1.36 -27.95
C ASN A 103 -7.42 -0.07 -27.51
N ALA A 104 -7.44 -1.00 -28.46
CA ALA A 104 -7.14 -2.42 -28.21
C ALA A 104 -5.73 -2.68 -27.64
N LYS A 105 -4.78 -1.76 -27.81
CA LYS A 105 -3.40 -1.89 -27.33
C LYS A 105 -3.14 -1.25 -25.97
N LEU A 106 -4.13 -0.58 -25.38
CA LEU A 106 -3.94 0.20 -24.16
C LEU A 106 -4.85 -0.31 -23.03
N ARG A 107 -4.24 -0.64 -21.89
CA ARG A 107 -4.90 -1.12 -20.67
C ARG A 107 -4.38 -0.34 -19.48
N LEU A 108 -5.26 0.36 -18.78
CA LEU A 108 -4.91 1.02 -17.53
C LEU A 108 -4.96 0.03 -16.37
N LEU A 109 -4.01 0.14 -15.44
CA LEU A 109 -3.89 -0.70 -14.26
C LEU A 109 -3.65 0.17 -13.03
N HIS A 110 -4.53 0.03 -12.04
CA HIS A 110 -4.43 0.69 -10.76
C HIS A 110 -4.32 -0.38 -9.68
N LEU A 111 -3.15 -0.49 -9.06
CA LEU A 111 -2.94 -1.35 -7.89
C LEU A 111 -3.07 -0.50 -6.62
N VAL A 112 -3.79 -1.03 -5.64
CA VAL A 112 -4.08 -0.30 -4.40
C VAL A 112 -2.98 -0.48 -3.35
N TYR A 113 -2.39 -1.67 -3.29
CA TYR A 113 -1.40 -2.05 -2.30
C TYR A 113 -0.01 -2.18 -2.91
N ASP A 114 1.00 -1.90 -2.09
CA ASP A 114 2.40 -2.20 -2.32
C ASP A 114 2.88 -3.25 -1.33
N VAL A 115 3.98 -3.90 -1.68
CA VAL A 115 4.66 -4.88 -0.84
C VAL A 115 6.03 -4.30 -0.47
N LEU A 116 6.14 -3.85 0.78
CA LEU A 116 7.36 -3.28 1.33
C LEU A 116 8.26 -4.39 1.89
N PRO A 117 9.51 -4.50 1.43
CA PRO A 117 10.41 -5.56 1.83
C PRO A 117 10.90 -5.39 3.28
N PRO A 118 11.15 -6.50 4.00
CA PRO A 118 11.55 -6.48 5.40
C PRO A 118 12.89 -5.78 5.64
N GLU A 119 13.82 -5.74 4.67
CA GLU A 119 15.11 -5.04 4.85
C GLU A 119 14.95 -3.53 5.00
N LEU A 120 13.84 -2.98 4.47
CA LEU A 120 13.50 -1.58 4.59
C LEU A 120 12.66 -1.28 5.83
N VAL A 121 12.42 -2.24 6.73
CA VAL A 121 11.69 -2.04 7.99
C VAL A 121 12.66 -2.11 9.15
N THR A 122 12.74 -1.04 9.93
CA THR A 122 13.57 -1.05 11.14
C THR A 122 12.91 -1.84 12.27
N ALA A 123 11.63 -1.58 12.54
CA ALA A 123 10.86 -2.33 13.51
C ALA A 123 9.35 -2.17 13.28
N VAL A 124 8.58 -3.15 13.77
CA VAL A 124 7.13 -3.12 13.80
C VAL A 124 6.66 -2.75 15.20
N VAL A 125 5.84 -1.71 15.31
CA VAL A 125 5.20 -1.29 16.54
C VAL A 125 3.81 -1.90 16.60
N THR A 126 3.60 -2.75 17.61
CA THR A 126 2.34 -3.46 17.87
C THR A 126 1.87 -3.23 19.30
N GLU A 127 0.66 -3.66 19.63
CA GLU A 127 0.15 -3.68 21.00
C GLU A 127 0.93 -4.63 21.94
N LYS A 128 1.72 -5.57 21.39
CA LYS A 128 2.64 -6.43 22.15
C LYS A 128 4.00 -5.78 22.39
N GLY A 129 4.22 -4.59 21.84
CA GLY A 129 5.49 -3.86 21.88
C GLY A 129 6.16 -3.79 20.51
N ILE A 130 7.44 -3.45 20.53
CA ILE A 130 8.27 -3.31 19.33
C ILE A 130 8.86 -4.68 19.00
N LEU A 131 8.56 -5.18 17.81
CA LEU A 131 8.98 -6.48 17.31
C LEU A 131 9.70 -6.32 15.97
N PRO A 132 10.72 -7.12 15.66
CA PRO A 132 11.25 -7.19 14.31
C PRO A 132 10.24 -7.90 13.39
N THR A 133 10.30 -7.61 12.09
CA THR A 133 9.45 -8.26 11.06
C THR A 133 9.59 -9.78 11.05
N THR A 134 10.76 -10.31 11.43
CA THR A 134 11.03 -11.76 11.57
C THR A 134 10.28 -12.44 12.71
N SER A 135 9.67 -11.68 13.63
CA SER A 135 8.88 -12.23 14.74
C SER A 135 7.42 -12.49 14.39
N VAL A 136 6.95 -12.09 13.20
CA VAL A 136 5.57 -12.32 12.73
C VAL A 136 5.15 -13.81 12.83
N PRO A 137 5.95 -14.80 12.34
CA PRO A 137 5.61 -16.22 12.49
C PRO A 137 5.40 -16.67 13.93
N VAL A 138 6.16 -16.11 14.88
CA VAL A 138 6.08 -16.49 16.29
C VAL A 138 4.76 -16.02 16.88
N VAL A 139 4.37 -14.77 16.59
CA VAL A 139 3.10 -14.20 17.05
C VAL A 139 1.91 -14.97 16.47
N LEU A 140 1.97 -15.35 15.19
CA LEU A 140 0.95 -16.17 14.54
C LEU A 140 0.78 -17.53 15.22
N ARG A 141 1.87 -18.22 15.55
CA ARG A 141 1.83 -19.51 16.27
C ARG A 141 1.23 -19.39 17.66
N VAL A 142 1.57 -18.33 18.40
CA VAL A 142 0.97 -18.09 19.73
C VAL A 142 -0.54 -17.91 19.61
N LYS A 143 -1.00 -17.13 18.61
CA LYS A 143 -2.43 -16.92 18.34
C LYS A 143 -3.16 -18.24 18.04
N GLN A 144 -2.58 -19.10 17.19
CA GLN A 144 -3.12 -20.42 16.86
C GLN A 144 -3.18 -21.36 18.08
N ALA A 145 -2.12 -21.37 18.90
CA ALA A 145 -2.07 -22.20 20.10
C ALA A 145 -3.14 -21.78 21.13
N THR A 146 -3.47 -20.48 21.20
CA THR A 146 -4.48 -19.98 22.14
C THR A 146 -5.91 -20.27 21.67
N SER A 147 -6.13 -20.52 20.37
CA SER A 147 -7.46 -20.74 19.79
C SER A 147 -7.94 -22.20 19.81
N ILE A 148 -7.09 -23.15 20.20
CA ILE A 148 -7.47 -24.56 20.32
C ILE A 148 -8.06 -24.75 21.73
N PRO A 149 -9.38 -25.00 21.89
CA PRO A 149 -9.93 -25.36 23.18
C PRO A 149 -9.43 -26.76 23.56
N VAL A 150 -8.88 -26.88 24.77
CA VAL A 150 -8.55 -28.16 25.42
C VAL A 150 -9.83 -28.89 25.79
#